data_AF-Q9PPW9-F1
#
_entry.id   AF-Q9PPW9-F1
#
_cell.length_a   1.000
_cell.length_b   1.000
_cell.length_c   1.000
_cell.angle_alpha   90.00
_cell.angle_beta   90.00
_cell.angle_gamma   90.00
#
_symmetry.space_group_name_H-M   'P 1'
#
loop_
_entity.id
_entity.type
_entity.pdbx_description
1 polymer ?
#
loop_
_entity_poly.entity_id
_entity_poly.type
_entity_poly.pdbx_seq_one_letter_code
_entity_poly.pdbx_strand_id
1 'polypeptide(L)'
;MVFLYKRGRFNLEEQKQMKVIKKSDSYFKKNLTVFRTLLELLKESSPFIAASVFTGLSLILIVVIVAHHKDIGAYAATSISYLTIFQLSFLQLGTTFGIVFAIWSKRSFKDGKYKFEPTNDTVNAASFYSFIFGLVVLLIYFTTSYIYNHFANDHQNTVINQSVGSAYIVSGLAVVGLAPLRNYLLMLIRSTKSINVLLAIVLDFCTWTTALIAAFLLGSYSVLNYWGYGLGMSIGFVFWTIIIGMTTIEKAQIVLRPLYISKRLFVLSIKLLWIQTILSSLKSVGKMFILLITFVVINSRVVGSSLLDFQSTRILMYQSMIFIQMLNLGLSDFLFYLYQKQEVRDCRYHSRQLFFWVFILGILFALITSVIFGFSVKQLVQLYTSEQSPSYIFLEKQVPEHFYQSLRKILINDEKLLDIITSHVNIGRQEVVNALSSNDKNIWLPMAQKVIDPIWKLGDKFETIYQMKNPFTHRFVDISASNIYSYLIKNNAYILLSFFCTFFSFSSILSRYVGLIARRQRPPYVMIVIQLVMVAFTSGFGLTHQSDPHFIGLMAWSFPLFISSIFILGYSTYKILRIYRKYLKNHKYNDEKLSIMPKKQLEQQIKVRQN
;
A
#
# COMPACT_ATOMS: atom_id res chain seq x y z
N MET A 1 43.58 -42.35 52.90
CA MET A 1 42.53 -41.31 52.73
C MET A 1 42.67 -40.43 51.48
N VAL A 2 43.82 -40.36 50.79
CA VAL A 2 44.01 -39.42 49.64
C VAL A 2 43.46 -39.94 48.30
N PHE A 3 43.22 -41.25 48.15
CA PHE A 3 42.79 -41.85 46.87
C PHE A 3 41.28 -41.74 46.56
N LEU A 4 40.43 -41.57 47.57
CA LEU A 4 38.97 -41.45 47.39
C LEU A 4 38.53 -40.03 46.99
N TYR A 5 39.28 -39.00 47.37
CA TYR A 5 38.95 -37.61 47.07
C TYR A 5 39.21 -37.21 45.61
N LYS A 6 40.23 -37.80 44.97
CA LYS A 6 40.53 -37.58 43.53
C LYS A 6 39.51 -38.24 42.59
N ARG A 7 38.99 -39.42 42.96
CA ARG A 7 38.00 -40.15 42.15
C ARG A 7 36.61 -39.49 42.16
N GLY A 8 36.23 -38.86 43.28
CA GLY A 8 34.98 -38.09 43.39
C GLY A 8 34.97 -36.80 42.58
N ARG A 9 36.10 -36.07 42.49
CA ARG A 9 36.21 -34.84 41.67
C ARG A 9 36.19 -35.12 40.17
N PHE A 10 36.88 -36.15 39.69
CA PHE A 10 36.87 -36.55 38.27
C PHE A 10 35.46 -36.92 37.78
N ASN A 11 34.70 -37.66 38.60
CA ASN A 11 33.34 -38.09 38.26
C ASN A 11 32.33 -36.92 38.27
N LEU A 12 32.56 -35.91 39.12
CA LEU A 12 31.76 -34.66 39.15
C LEU A 12 32.09 -33.71 37.99
N GLU A 13 33.35 -33.67 37.54
CA GLU A 13 33.76 -32.88 36.36
C GLU A 13 33.28 -33.52 35.05
N GLU A 14 33.36 -34.86 34.91
CA GLU A 14 32.79 -35.57 33.76
C GLU A 14 31.26 -35.46 33.69
N GLN A 15 30.56 -35.52 34.84
CA GLN A 15 29.11 -35.29 34.86
C GLN A 15 28.73 -33.84 34.56
N LYS A 16 29.54 -32.85 34.98
CA LYS A 16 29.36 -31.45 34.61
C LYS A 16 29.63 -31.24 33.12
N GLN A 17 30.72 -31.80 32.57
CA GLN A 17 31.02 -31.73 31.14
C GLN A 17 29.96 -32.44 30.30
N MET A 18 29.49 -33.64 30.67
CA MET A 18 28.37 -34.31 30.00
C MET A 18 27.05 -33.53 30.11
N LYS A 19 26.77 -32.84 31.23
CA LYS A 19 25.60 -31.95 31.33
C LYS A 19 25.74 -30.70 30.46
N VAL A 20 26.95 -30.15 30.32
CA VAL A 20 27.23 -29.02 29.43
C VAL A 20 27.13 -29.44 27.97
N ILE A 21 27.67 -30.60 27.60
CA ILE A 21 27.59 -31.18 26.24
C ILE A 21 26.14 -31.58 25.90
N LYS A 22 25.39 -32.21 26.81
CA LYS A 22 23.96 -32.49 26.60
C LYS A 22 23.13 -31.21 26.50
N LYS A 23 23.47 -30.17 27.28
CA LYS A 23 22.84 -28.84 27.13
C LYS A 23 23.21 -28.22 25.79
N SER A 24 24.48 -28.19 25.38
CA SER A 24 24.91 -27.63 24.11
C SER A 24 24.32 -28.38 22.91
N ASP A 25 24.25 -29.71 22.94
CA ASP A 25 23.58 -30.53 21.92
C ASP A 25 22.07 -30.28 21.88
N SER A 26 21.41 -30.09 23.02
CA SER A 26 19.99 -29.73 23.06
C SER A 26 19.74 -28.32 22.52
N TYR A 27 20.62 -27.36 22.82
CA TYR A 27 20.58 -25.99 22.31
C TYR A 27 20.87 -25.97 20.81
N PHE A 28 21.84 -26.76 20.34
CA PHE A 28 22.21 -26.87 18.93
C PHE A 28 21.07 -27.52 18.13
N LYS A 29 20.49 -28.63 18.59
CA LYS A 29 19.32 -29.26 17.96
C LYS A 29 18.11 -28.33 17.94
N LYS A 30 17.87 -27.57 19.00
CA LYS A 30 16.78 -26.57 19.09
C LYS A 30 17.00 -25.40 18.12
N ASN A 31 18.24 -24.92 17.99
CA ASN A 31 18.61 -23.88 17.01
C ASN A 31 18.48 -24.39 15.56
N LEU A 32 18.81 -25.66 15.30
CA LEU A 32 18.65 -26.30 13.99
C LEU A 32 17.17 -26.47 13.60
N THR A 33 16.30 -26.79 14.57
CA THR A 33 14.84 -26.85 14.35
C THR A 33 14.25 -25.46 14.10
N VAL A 34 14.74 -24.47 14.82
CA VAL A 34 14.38 -23.05 14.63
C VAL A 34 14.76 -22.55 13.24
N PHE A 35 16.01 -22.76 12.82
CA PHE A 35 16.49 -22.35 11.50
C PHE A 35 15.71 -23.05 10.37
N ARG A 36 15.46 -24.36 10.51
CA ARG A 36 14.64 -25.11 9.56
C ARG A 36 13.20 -24.59 9.47
N THR A 37 12.59 -24.23 10.60
CA THR A 37 11.24 -23.65 10.63
C THR A 37 11.19 -22.29 9.92
N LEU A 38 12.21 -21.45 10.11
CA LEU A 38 12.33 -20.18 9.42
C LEU A 38 12.49 -20.37 7.90
N LEU A 39 13.33 -21.31 7.49
CA LEU A 39 13.57 -21.60 6.07
C LEU A 39 12.32 -22.18 5.38
N GLU A 40 11.59 -23.05 6.05
CA GLU A 40 10.31 -23.57 5.56
C GLU A 40 9.24 -22.46 5.46
N LEU A 41 9.16 -21.57 6.45
CA LEU A 41 8.26 -20.40 6.42
C LEU A 41 8.59 -19.47 5.24
N LEU A 42 9.87 -19.14 5.05
CA LEU A 42 10.30 -18.28 3.94
C LEU A 42 9.98 -18.93 2.59
N LYS A 43 10.22 -20.24 2.46
CA LYS A 43 9.88 -20.98 1.25
C LYS A 43 8.37 -20.96 0.97
N GLU A 44 7.52 -21.24 1.94
CA GLU A 44 6.06 -21.25 1.74
C GLU A 44 5.45 -19.86 1.54
N SER A 45 6.02 -18.82 2.15
CA SER A 45 5.54 -17.43 2.01
C SER A 45 6.09 -16.71 0.77
N SER A 46 7.23 -17.16 0.24
CA SER A 46 7.90 -16.56 -0.92
C SER A 46 6.99 -16.24 -2.13
N PRO A 47 6.05 -17.09 -2.59
CA PRO A 47 5.23 -16.73 -3.75
C PRO A 47 4.18 -15.65 -3.46
N PHE A 48 3.81 -15.43 -2.19
CA PHE A 48 2.93 -14.34 -1.79
C PHE A 48 3.72 -13.04 -1.65
N ILE A 49 4.92 -13.13 -1.08
CA ILE A 49 5.86 -12.00 -0.98
C ILE A 49 6.24 -11.52 -2.39
N ALA A 50 6.65 -12.42 -3.28
CA ALA A 50 7.02 -12.08 -4.65
C ALA A 50 5.86 -11.39 -5.40
N ALA A 51 4.64 -11.93 -5.33
CA ALA A 51 3.47 -11.33 -5.99
C ALA A 51 3.16 -9.92 -5.47
N SER A 52 3.30 -9.71 -4.15
CA SER A 52 3.11 -8.41 -3.53
C SER A 52 4.21 -7.42 -3.91
N VAL A 53 5.47 -7.87 -3.99
CA VAL A 53 6.61 -7.06 -4.45
C VAL A 53 6.45 -6.65 -5.90
N PHE A 54 6.09 -7.58 -6.80
CA PHE A 54 5.86 -7.25 -8.21
C PHE A 54 4.72 -6.25 -8.34
N THR A 55 3.60 -6.47 -7.64
CA THR A 55 2.49 -5.51 -7.64
C THR A 55 2.90 -4.13 -7.13
N GLY A 56 3.57 -4.05 -5.97
CA GLY A 56 4.00 -2.78 -5.39
C GLY A 56 5.01 -2.03 -6.25
N LEU A 57 6.03 -2.72 -6.75
CA LEU A 57 7.04 -2.12 -7.62
C LEU A 57 6.46 -1.68 -8.96
N SER A 58 5.59 -2.47 -9.59
CA SER A 58 5.00 -2.08 -10.87
C SER A 58 4.09 -0.86 -10.75
N LEU A 59 3.35 -0.73 -9.66
CA LEU A 59 2.54 0.46 -9.38
C LEU A 59 3.39 1.72 -9.10
N ILE A 60 4.62 1.56 -8.61
CA ILE A 60 5.57 2.67 -8.49
C ILE A 60 6.19 2.99 -9.86
N LEU A 61 6.63 1.95 -10.58
CA LEU A 61 7.30 2.09 -11.88
C LEU A 61 6.40 2.71 -12.93
N ILE A 62 5.09 2.44 -12.94
CA ILE A 62 4.18 3.12 -13.88
C ILE A 62 4.12 4.62 -13.64
N VAL A 63 4.22 5.08 -12.39
CA VAL A 63 4.29 6.53 -12.08
C VAL A 63 5.63 7.11 -12.52
N VAL A 64 6.73 6.38 -12.31
CA VAL A 64 8.06 6.76 -12.82
C VAL A 64 8.06 6.91 -14.34
N ILE A 65 7.45 5.96 -15.05
CA ILE A 65 7.31 5.98 -16.51
C ILE A 65 6.52 7.22 -16.97
N VAL A 66 5.41 7.53 -16.29
CA VAL A 66 4.58 8.70 -16.62
C VAL A 66 5.31 10.00 -16.32
N ALA A 67 6.11 10.05 -15.25
CA ALA A 67 6.89 11.22 -14.91
C ALA A 67 7.94 11.59 -15.97
N HIS A 68 8.37 10.63 -16.79
CA HIS A 68 9.22 10.86 -17.96
C HIS A 68 8.46 11.32 -19.21
N HIS A 69 7.13 11.46 -19.15
CA HIS A 69 6.38 12.00 -20.27
C HIS A 69 6.76 13.47 -20.49
N LYS A 70 7.09 13.82 -21.73
CA LYS A 70 7.64 15.13 -22.07
C LYS A 70 6.70 16.27 -21.66
N ASP A 71 7.27 17.37 -21.15
CA ASP A 71 6.63 18.65 -20.83
C ASP A 71 5.58 18.65 -19.69
N ILE A 72 4.82 17.57 -19.48
CA ILE A 72 3.72 17.51 -18.49
C ILE A 72 3.91 16.36 -17.48
N GLY A 73 4.94 15.52 -17.65
CA GLY A 73 5.16 14.30 -16.87
C GLY A 73 5.13 14.51 -15.36
N ALA A 74 5.75 15.57 -14.86
CA ALA A 74 5.75 15.90 -13.43
C ALA A 74 4.33 16.17 -12.88
N TYR A 75 3.50 16.89 -13.64
CA TYR A 75 2.11 17.16 -13.26
C TYR A 75 1.26 15.90 -13.38
N ALA A 76 1.40 15.15 -14.49
CA ALA A 76 0.67 13.91 -14.75
C ALA A 76 0.92 12.83 -13.68
N ALA A 77 2.16 12.72 -13.20
CA ALA A 77 2.55 11.78 -12.17
C ALA A 77 1.79 11.98 -10.84
N THR A 78 1.37 13.22 -10.53
CA THR A 78 0.58 13.51 -9.32
C THR A 78 -0.74 12.75 -9.33
N SER A 79 -1.50 12.83 -10.44
CA SER A 79 -2.80 12.17 -10.57
C SER A 79 -2.67 10.65 -10.62
N ILE A 80 -1.76 10.13 -11.43
CA ILE A 80 -1.57 8.67 -11.54
C ILE A 80 -1.09 8.07 -10.22
N SER A 81 -0.26 8.77 -9.45
CA SER A 81 0.16 8.29 -8.12
C SER A 81 -1.01 8.12 -7.15
N TYR A 82 -2.04 8.97 -7.21
CA TYR A 82 -3.22 8.78 -6.39
C TYR A 82 -3.96 7.49 -6.77
N LEU A 83 -4.09 7.27 -8.08
CA LEU A 83 -4.83 6.15 -8.64
C LEU A 83 -4.17 4.80 -8.36
N THR A 84 -2.84 4.74 -8.36
CA THR A 84 -2.11 3.49 -8.09
C THR A 84 -2.30 2.99 -6.65
N ILE A 85 -2.55 3.87 -5.68
CA ILE A 85 -2.89 3.48 -4.29
C ILE A 85 -4.26 2.81 -4.23
N PHE A 86 -5.24 3.33 -4.97
CA PHE A 86 -6.55 2.71 -5.09
C PHE A 86 -6.41 1.35 -5.76
N GLN A 87 -5.68 1.29 -6.89
CA GLN A 87 -5.40 0.02 -7.58
C GLN A 87 -4.78 -1.02 -6.65
N LEU A 88 -3.77 -0.66 -5.84
CA LEU A 88 -3.18 -1.58 -4.87
C LEU A 88 -4.22 -2.21 -3.94
N SER A 89 -5.15 -1.41 -3.42
CA SER A 89 -6.19 -1.88 -2.50
C SER A 89 -7.14 -2.89 -3.15
N PHE A 90 -7.51 -2.66 -4.42
CA PHE A 90 -8.37 -3.56 -5.18
C PHE A 90 -7.62 -4.79 -5.72
N LEU A 91 -6.34 -4.67 -6.04
CA LEU A 91 -5.48 -5.80 -6.40
C LEU A 91 -5.29 -6.75 -5.21
N GLN A 92 -5.06 -6.24 -4.01
CA GLN A 92 -5.02 -7.04 -2.77
C GLN A 92 -6.35 -7.75 -2.50
N LEU A 93 -7.47 -7.06 -2.74
CA LEU A 93 -8.78 -7.66 -2.65
C LEU A 93 -8.92 -8.81 -3.67
N GLY A 94 -8.46 -8.61 -4.91
CA GLY A 94 -8.40 -9.66 -5.94
C GLY A 94 -7.56 -10.86 -5.53
N THR A 95 -6.39 -10.65 -4.90
CA THR A 95 -5.57 -11.74 -4.34
C THR A 95 -6.34 -12.53 -3.27
N THR A 96 -7.03 -11.83 -2.38
CA THR A 96 -7.85 -12.45 -1.32
C THR A 96 -8.98 -13.31 -1.91
N PHE A 97 -9.68 -12.82 -2.93
CA PHE A 97 -10.67 -13.57 -3.68
C PHE A 97 -10.06 -14.81 -4.34
N GLY A 98 -8.95 -14.66 -5.06
CA GLY A 98 -8.25 -15.74 -5.73
C GLY A 98 -7.84 -16.87 -4.76
N ILE A 99 -7.33 -16.52 -3.57
CA ILE A 99 -7.00 -17.49 -2.51
C ILE A 99 -8.23 -18.29 -2.08
N VAL A 100 -9.34 -17.62 -1.78
CA VAL A 100 -10.57 -18.29 -1.32
C VAL A 100 -11.09 -19.23 -2.42
N PHE A 101 -11.25 -18.73 -3.64
CA PHE A 101 -11.77 -19.56 -4.73
C PHE A 101 -10.88 -20.77 -5.02
N ALA A 102 -9.56 -20.62 -5.03
CA ALA A 102 -8.64 -21.72 -5.34
C ALA A 102 -8.61 -22.81 -4.25
N ILE A 103 -8.70 -22.42 -2.97
CA ILE A 103 -8.74 -23.38 -1.86
C ILE A 103 -10.08 -24.12 -1.84
N TRP A 104 -11.19 -23.39 -1.98
CA TRP A 104 -12.53 -23.95 -1.81
C TRP A 104 -13.06 -24.65 -3.07
N SER A 105 -12.53 -24.36 -4.26
CA SER A 105 -12.87 -25.09 -5.48
C SER A 105 -12.36 -26.53 -5.48
N LYS A 106 -11.28 -26.82 -4.74
CA LYS A 106 -10.70 -28.16 -4.59
C LYS A 106 -11.45 -29.04 -3.56
N ARG A 107 -12.56 -28.57 -2.98
CA ARG A 107 -13.32 -29.26 -1.92
C ARG A 107 -14.75 -29.59 -2.41
N SER A 108 -15.13 -30.87 -2.43
CA SER A 108 -16.51 -31.31 -2.66
C SER A 108 -17.30 -31.35 -1.35
N PHE A 109 -18.58 -30.99 -1.42
CA PHE A 109 -19.56 -31.16 -0.34
C PHE A 109 -20.52 -32.29 -0.72
N LYS A 110 -20.26 -33.51 -0.23
CA LYS A 110 -21.23 -34.62 -0.27
C LYS A 110 -21.72 -34.93 1.15
N ASP A 111 -23.04 -34.99 1.31
CA ASP A 111 -23.72 -35.53 2.49
C ASP A 111 -23.31 -34.92 3.85
N GLY A 112 -23.16 -33.60 3.90
CA GLY A 112 -22.89 -32.86 5.15
C GLY A 112 -21.52 -33.15 5.79
N LYS A 113 -20.67 -33.99 5.17
CA LYS A 113 -19.32 -34.32 5.61
C LYS A 113 -18.31 -33.86 4.55
N TYR A 114 -17.27 -33.16 4.97
CA TYR A 114 -16.21 -32.68 4.07
C TYR A 114 -15.39 -33.87 3.53
N LYS A 115 -15.77 -34.44 2.38
CA LYS A 115 -14.95 -35.41 1.63
C LYS A 115 -14.13 -34.69 0.54
N PHE A 116 -12.86 -35.07 0.45
CA PHE A 116 -11.88 -34.47 -0.46
C PHE A 116 -11.88 -35.21 -1.80
N GLU A 117 -12.78 -34.83 -2.70
CA GLU A 117 -12.66 -35.18 -4.12
C GLU A 117 -12.96 -33.92 -4.93
N PRO A 118 -11.95 -33.24 -5.51
CA PRO A 118 -12.19 -32.13 -6.43
C PRO A 118 -12.89 -32.67 -7.67
N THR A 119 -14.11 -32.21 -7.93
CA THR A 119 -14.78 -32.44 -9.23
C THR A 119 -14.37 -31.32 -10.17
N ASN A 120 -14.05 -31.61 -11.43
CA ASN A 120 -13.71 -30.58 -12.44
C ASN A 120 -14.78 -29.46 -12.54
N ASP A 121 -16.03 -29.79 -12.23
CA ASP A 121 -17.17 -28.85 -12.25
C ASP A 121 -17.05 -27.74 -11.18
N THR A 122 -16.45 -28.00 -10.01
CA THR A 122 -16.26 -26.97 -8.97
C THR A 122 -15.09 -26.04 -9.25
N VAL A 123 -14.11 -26.51 -10.02
CA VAL A 123 -12.99 -25.69 -10.51
C VAL A 123 -13.49 -24.72 -11.57
N ASN A 124 -14.26 -25.19 -12.56
CA ASN A 124 -14.87 -24.34 -13.58
C ASN A 124 -15.88 -23.33 -12.99
N ALA A 125 -16.66 -23.72 -11.98
CA ALA A 125 -17.55 -22.81 -11.26
C ALA A 125 -16.77 -21.68 -10.56
N ALA A 126 -15.63 -22.00 -9.94
CA ALA A 126 -14.84 -21.04 -9.19
C ALA A 126 -14.08 -20.06 -10.09
N SER A 127 -13.63 -20.47 -11.27
CA SER A 127 -13.06 -19.54 -12.27
C SER A 127 -14.12 -18.55 -12.75
N PHE A 128 -15.34 -19.03 -13.06
CA PHE A 128 -16.46 -18.17 -13.43
C PHE A 128 -16.81 -17.18 -12.32
N TYR A 129 -16.95 -17.64 -11.08
CA TYR A 129 -17.20 -16.73 -9.95
C TYR A 129 -16.06 -15.73 -9.73
N SER A 130 -14.80 -16.16 -9.86
CA SER A 130 -13.66 -15.23 -9.76
C SER A 130 -13.75 -14.12 -10.80
N PHE A 131 -14.16 -14.44 -12.03
CA PHE A 131 -14.40 -13.46 -13.08
C PHE A 131 -15.57 -12.50 -12.75
N ILE A 132 -16.73 -13.02 -12.33
CA ILE A 132 -17.89 -12.20 -11.95
C ILE A 132 -17.57 -11.27 -10.77
N PHE A 133 -16.87 -11.76 -9.74
CA PHE A 133 -16.41 -10.90 -8.64
C PHE A 133 -15.41 -9.84 -9.12
N GLY A 134 -14.59 -10.15 -10.12
CA GLY A 134 -13.74 -9.18 -10.81
C GLY A 134 -14.52 -8.02 -11.42
N LEU A 135 -15.64 -8.29 -12.10
CA LEU A 135 -16.50 -7.26 -12.66
C LEU A 135 -17.13 -6.35 -11.59
N VAL A 136 -17.57 -6.93 -10.46
CA VAL A 136 -18.09 -6.14 -9.33
C VAL A 136 -17.01 -5.23 -8.74
N VAL A 137 -15.81 -5.77 -8.52
CA VAL A 137 -14.67 -5.02 -8.00
C VAL A 137 -14.26 -3.90 -8.95
N LEU A 138 -14.28 -4.16 -10.26
CA LEU A 138 -14.00 -3.19 -11.30
C LEU A 138 -14.98 -2.01 -11.27
N LEU A 139 -16.29 -2.26 -11.11
CA LEU A 139 -17.30 -1.19 -11.05
C LEU A 139 -17.11 -0.28 -9.83
N ILE A 140 -16.79 -0.88 -8.67
CA ILE A 140 -16.49 -0.11 -7.44
C ILE A 140 -15.20 0.69 -7.63
N TYR A 141 -14.15 0.08 -8.18
CA TYR A 141 -12.88 0.76 -8.46
C TYR A 141 -13.07 1.95 -9.40
N PHE A 142 -13.77 1.73 -10.53
CA PHE A 142 -14.06 2.77 -11.51
C PHE A 142 -14.77 3.95 -10.85
N THR A 143 -15.89 3.68 -10.16
CA THR A 143 -16.70 4.73 -9.54
C THR A 143 -15.90 5.51 -8.49
N THR A 144 -15.22 4.80 -7.58
CA THR A 144 -14.48 5.45 -6.48
C THR A 144 -13.26 6.22 -6.97
N SER A 145 -12.52 5.69 -7.94
CA SER A 145 -11.31 6.33 -8.47
C SER A 145 -11.64 7.51 -9.37
N TYR A 146 -12.72 7.43 -10.14
CA TYR A 146 -13.17 8.53 -10.99
C TYR A 146 -13.63 9.73 -10.16
N ILE A 147 -14.47 9.49 -9.14
CA ILE A 147 -14.93 10.52 -8.20
C ILE A 147 -13.73 11.15 -7.48
N TYR A 148 -12.81 10.33 -6.97
CA TYR A 148 -11.61 10.84 -6.30
C TYR A 148 -10.76 11.69 -7.25
N ASN A 149 -10.50 11.21 -8.48
CA ASN A 149 -9.69 11.93 -9.45
C ASN A 149 -10.25 13.30 -9.80
N HIS A 150 -11.58 13.41 -9.92
CA HIS A 150 -12.26 14.67 -10.17
C HIS A 150 -12.02 15.65 -9.01
N PHE A 151 -12.42 15.27 -7.79
CA PHE A 151 -12.32 16.19 -6.64
C PHE A 151 -10.89 16.47 -6.17
N ALA A 152 -9.96 15.53 -6.33
CA ALA A 152 -8.56 15.74 -5.94
C ALA A 152 -7.83 16.73 -6.86
N ASN A 153 -8.34 16.93 -8.08
CA ASN A 153 -7.75 17.78 -9.10
C ASN A 153 -8.70 18.91 -9.54
N ASP A 154 -9.64 19.31 -8.68
CA ASP A 154 -10.63 20.37 -8.97
C ASP A 154 -10.08 21.79 -8.78
N HIS A 155 -8.75 21.91 -8.64
CA HIS A 155 -8.06 23.20 -8.54
C HIS A 155 -7.69 23.70 -9.94
N GLN A 156 -7.81 25.00 -10.19
CA GLN A 156 -7.60 25.59 -11.51
C GLN A 156 -6.24 25.20 -12.13
N ASN A 157 -5.21 25.13 -11.29
CA ASN A 157 -3.84 24.78 -11.69
C ASN A 157 -3.57 23.27 -11.78
N THR A 158 -4.53 22.41 -11.42
CA THR A 158 -4.42 20.94 -11.55
C THR A 158 -5.53 20.30 -12.38
N VAL A 159 -6.48 21.07 -12.92
CA VAL A 159 -7.59 20.55 -13.76
C VAL A 159 -7.08 19.68 -14.92
N ILE A 160 -5.94 20.01 -15.53
CA ILE A 160 -5.35 19.19 -16.60
C ILE A 160 -5.12 17.73 -16.15
N ASN A 161 -4.77 17.52 -14.88
CA ASN A 161 -4.52 16.20 -14.31
C ASN A 161 -5.80 15.35 -14.17
N GLN A 162 -7.00 15.96 -14.19
CA GLN A 162 -8.26 15.22 -14.24
C GLN A 162 -8.36 14.39 -15.52
N SER A 163 -8.02 14.99 -16.66
CA SER A 163 -8.05 14.33 -17.97
C SER A 163 -7.07 13.17 -18.05
N VAL A 164 -5.83 13.38 -17.57
CA VAL A 164 -4.77 12.39 -17.46
C VAL A 164 -5.22 11.20 -16.62
N GLY A 165 -5.75 11.49 -15.41
CA GLY A 165 -6.22 10.45 -14.50
C GLY A 165 -7.39 9.66 -15.08
N SER A 166 -8.33 10.33 -15.73
CA SER A 166 -9.51 9.69 -16.34
C SER A 166 -9.11 8.74 -17.48
N ALA A 167 -8.19 9.18 -18.35
CA ALA A 167 -7.64 8.35 -19.42
C ALA A 167 -7.01 7.07 -18.86
N TYR A 168 -6.17 7.20 -17.83
CA TYR A 168 -5.51 6.06 -17.18
C TYR A 168 -6.50 5.11 -16.49
N ILE A 169 -7.52 5.63 -15.79
CA ILE A 169 -8.54 4.80 -15.14
C ILE A 169 -9.26 3.93 -16.17
N VAL A 170 -9.79 4.57 -17.21
CA VAL A 170 -10.64 3.90 -18.20
C VAL A 170 -9.84 2.86 -18.97
N SER A 171 -8.63 3.20 -19.42
CA SER A 171 -7.81 2.27 -20.19
C SER A 171 -7.17 1.18 -19.33
N GLY A 172 -7.00 1.40 -18.02
CA GLY A 172 -6.39 0.47 -17.06
C GLY A 172 -7.35 -0.52 -16.37
N LEU A 173 -8.65 -0.53 -16.71
CA LEU A 173 -9.66 -1.30 -15.97
C LEU A 173 -9.40 -2.81 -15.92
N ALA A 174 -8.80 -3.40 -16.95
CA ALA A 174 -8.58 -4.85 -17.01
C ALA A 174 -7.61 -5.33 -15.90
N VAL A 175 -6.70 -4.47 -15.45
CA VAL A 175 -5.76 -4.76 -14.36
C VAL A 175 -6.51 -5.16 -13.09
N VAL A 176 -7.55 -4.38 -12.74
CA VAL A 176 -8.36 -4.63 -11.55
C VAL A 176 -9.41 -5.72 -11.80
N GLY A 177 -10.09 -5.68 -12.95
CA GLY A 177 -11.14 -6.63 -13.29
C GLY A 177 -10.67 -8.08 -13.39
N LEU A 178 -9.47 -8.31 -13.93
CA LEU A 178 -8.92 -9.66 -14.09
C LEU A 178 -8.12 -10.14 -12.88
N ALA A 179 -7.79 -9.28 -11.92
CA ALA A 179 -6.96 -9.65 -10.77
C ALA A 179 -7.50 -10.86 -9.98
N PRO A 180 -8.81 -11.01 -9.68
CA PRO A 180 -9.29 -12.18 -8.97
C PRO A 180 -9.12 -13.47 -9.76
N LEU A 181 -9.43 -13.44 -11.07
CA LEU A 181 -9.28 -14.60 -11.95
C LEU A 181 -7.81 -14.98 -12.14
N ARG A 182 -6.93 -14.01 -12.42
CA ARG A 182 -5.48 -14.23 -12.55
C ARG A 182 -4.91 -14.90 -11.30
N ASN A 183 -5.21 -14.33 -10.13
CA ASN A 183 -4.71 -14.85 -8.86
C ASN A 183 -5.29 -16.22 -8.52
N TYR A 184 -6.57 -16.48 -8.86
CA TYR A 184 -7.17 -17.81 -8.76
C TYR A 184 -6.37 -18.84 -9.59
N LEU A 185 -6.09 -18.55 -10.86
CA LEU A 185 -5.38 -19.46 -11.76
C LEU A 185 -3.92 -19.68 -11.30
N LEU A 186 -3.20 -18.62 -10.94
CA LEU A 186 -1.86 -18.72 -10.37
C LEU A 186 -1.85 -19.59 -9.10
N MET A 187 -2.87 -19.48 -8.25
CA MET A 187 -3.00 -20.30 -7.05
C MET A 187 -3.33 -21.77 -7.35
N LEU A 188 -4.01 -22.06 -8.46
CA LEU A 188 -4.23 -23.44 -8.91
C LEU A 188 -2.93 -24.10 -9.37
N ILE A 189 -2.10 -23.37 -10.13
CA ILE A 189 -0.78 -23.83 -10.57
C ILE A 189 0.11 -24.12 -9.36
N ARG A 190 0.05 -23.29 -8.31
CA ARG A 190 0.77 -23.48 -7.04
C ARG A 190 0.38 -24.83 -6.40
N SER A 191 1.17 -25.85 -6.69
CA SER A 191 1.10 -27.19 -6.08
C SER A 191 2.11 -27.34 -4.94
N THR A 192 2.15 -28.50 -4.29
CA THR A 192 3.20 -28.84 -3.31
C THR A 192 4.60 -28.97 -3.93
N LYS A 193 4.71 -29.13 -5.27
CA LYS A 193 6.01 -29.19 -5.96
C LYS A 193 6.62 -27.80 -6.10
N SER A 194 7.89 -27.66 -5.70
CA SER A 194 8.65 -26.40 -5.77
C SER A 194 8.72 -25.80 -7.17
N ILE A 195 8.79 -26.63 -8.22
CA ILE A 195 8.87 -26.16 -9.61
C ILE A 195 7.62 -25.41 -10.05
N ASN A 196 6.44 -25.82 -9.56
CA ASN A 196 5.18 -25.14 -9.88
C ASN A 196 5.03 -23.83 -9.11
N VAL A 197 5.64 -23.72 -7.92
CA VAL A 197 5.72 -22.45 -7.18
C VAL A 197 6.62 -21.47 -7.93
N LEU A 198 7.78 -21.92 -8.41
CA LEU A 198 8.68 -21.11 -9.22
C LEU A 198 8.00 -20.66 -10.52
N LEU A 199 7.33 -21.58 -11.22
CA LEU A 199 6.58 -21.26 -12.43
C LEU A 199 5.53 -20.17 -12.18
N ALA A 200 4.75 -20.26 -11.10
CA ALA A 200 3.76 -19.23 -10.77
C ALA A 200 4.40 -17.86 -10.48
N ILE A 201 5.60 -17.82 -9.88
CA ILE A 201 6.36 -16.57 -9.67
C ILE A 201 6.83 -15.99 -11.02
N VAL A 202 7.37 -16.83 -11.90
CA VAL A 202 7.83 -16.41 -13.23
C VAL A 202 6.68 -15.87 -14.07
N LEU A 203 5.53 -16.54 -14.09
CA LEU A 203 4.34 -16.08 -14.82
C LEU A 203 3.83 -14.73 -14.30
N ASP A 204 3.86 -14.52 -12.99
CA ASP A 204 3.46 -13.24 -12.38
C ASP A 204 4.45 -12.12 -12.71
N PHE A 205 5.76 -12.41 -12.67
CA PHE A 205 6.81 -11.49 -13.10
C PHE A 205 6.65 -11.09 -14.57
N CYS A 206 6.43 -12.06 -15.46
CA CYS A 206 6.21 -11.79 -16.88
C CYS A 206 4.95 -10.96 -17.12
N THR A 207 3.86 -11.21 -16.37
CA THR A 207 2.63 -10.42 -16.43
C THR A 207 2.92 -8.93 -16.25
N TRP A 208 3.57 -8.59 -15.14
CA TRP A 208 3.88 -7.21 -14.81
C TRP A 208 4.91 -6.58 -15.74
N THR A 209 5.92 -7.35 -16.15
CA THR A 209 6.97 -6.87 -17.07
C THR A 209 6.38 -6.51 -18.43
N THR A 210 5.57 -7.40 -19.03
CA THR A 210 4.90 -7.12 -20.30
C THR A 210 3.92 -5.95 -20.18
N ALA A 211 3.18 -5.87 -19.07
CA ALA A 211 2.26 -4.75 -18.80
C ALA A 211 3.02 -3.40 -18.78
N LEU A 212 4.15 -3.32 -18.08
CA LEU A 212 4.96 -2.09 -17.99
C LEU A 212 5.63 -1.73 -19.32
N ILE A 213 6.18 -2.71 -20.04
CA ILE A 213 6.80 -2.48 -21.36
C ILE A 213 5.73 -1.96 -22.34
N ALA A 214 4.57 -2.60 -22.40
CA ALA A 214 3.46 -2.15 -23.25
C ALA A 214 2.99 -0.75 -22.86
N ALA A 215 2.88 -0.46 -21.56
CA ALA A 215 2.50 0.86 -21.07
C ALA A 215 3.51 1.95 -21.46
N PHE A 216 4.81 1.65 -21.36
CA PHE A 216 5.88 2.55 -21.79
C PHE A 216 5.83 2.82 -23.30
N LEU A 217 5.73 1.77 -24.12
CA LEU A 217 5.68 1.91 -25.57
C LEU A 217 4.45 2.69 -26.04
N LEU A 218 3.27 2.33 -25.53
CA LEU A 218 2.02 2.98 -25.94
C LEU A 218 1.88 4.38 -25.35
N GLY A 219 2.31 4.61 -24.11
CA GLY A 219 2.15 5.91 -23.47
C GLY A 219 3.18 6.95 -23.90
N SER A 220 4.44 6.53 -24.09
CA SER A 220 5.53 7.46 -24.41
C SER A 220 5.81 7.62 -25.91
N TYR A 221 5.45 6.64 -26.75
CA TYR A 221 5.80 6.65 -28.19
C TYR A 221 4.60 6.59 -29.14
N SER A 222 3.36 6.62 -28.64
CA SER A 222 2.16 6.60 -29.48
C SER A 222 1.26 7.81 -29.26
N VAL A 223 0.37 8.05 -30.22
CA VAL A 223 -0.64 9.13 -30.17
C VAL A 223 -1.64 8.93 -29.02
N LEU A 224 -1.71 7.72 -28.43
CA LEU A 224 -2.58 7.43 -27.29
C LEU A 224 -2.19 8.21 -26.02
N ASN A 225 -0.92 8.62 -25.89
CA ASN A 225 -0.43 9.38 -24.74
C ASN A 225 -0.88 8.74 -23.41
N TYR A 226 -1.56 9.46 -22.51
CA TYR A 226 -1.96 8.94 -21.21
C TYR A 226 -2.94 7.76 -21.24
N TRP A 227 -3.72 7.62 -22.32
CA TRP A 227 -4.52 6.41 -22.55
C TRP A 227 -3.63 5.19 -22.75
N GLY A 228 -2.48 5.38 -23.43
CA GLY A 228 -1.50 4.33 -23.72
C GLY A 228 -0.91 3.70 -22.46
N TYR A 229 -0.66 4.47 -21.40
CA TYR A 229 -0.14 3.93 -20.13
C TYR A 229 -1.10 2.93 -19.49
N GLY A 230 -2.39 3.26 -19.37
CA GLY A 230 -3.37 2.31 -18.82
C GLY A 230 -3.70 1.16 -19.78
N LEU A 231 -3.75 1.43 -21.09
CA LEU A 231 -4.05 0.42 -22.10
C LEU A 231 -2.96 -0.65 -22.17
N GLY A 232 -1.68 -0.26 -22.12
CA GLY A 232 -0.57 -1.19 -22.07
C GLY A 232 -0.59 -2.09 -20.83
N MET A 233 -0.94 -1.53 -19.67
CA MET A 233 -1.13 -2.33 -18.45
C MET A 233 -2.25 -3.37 -18.62
N SER A 234 -3.38 -2.96 -19.19
CA SER A 234 -4.52 -3.83 -19.47
C SER A 234 -4.19 -4.94 -20.47
N ILE A 235 -3.48 -4.63 -21.58
CA ILE A 235 -3.05 -5.63 -22.56
C ILE A 235 -2.19 -6.70 -21.89
N GLY A 236 -1.19 -6.31 -21.10
CA GLY A 236 -0.34 -7.26 -20.40
C GLY A 236 -1.14 -8.19 -19.49
N PHE A 237 -2.11 -7.66 -18.76
CA PHE A 237 -2.98 -8.44 -17.88
C PHE A 237 -3.90 -9.41 -18.64
N VAL A 238 -4.52 -8.96 -19.74
CA VAL A 238 -5.38 -9.82 -20.57
C VAL A 238 -4.57 -10.97 -21.16
N PHE A 239 -3.46 -10.63 -21.82
CA PHE A 239 -2.58 -11.59 -22.49
C PHE A 239 -2.06 -12.66 -21.52
N TRP A 240 -1.51 -12.26 -20.38
CA TRP A 240 -0.97 -13.21 -19.42
C TRP A 240 -2.05 -13.97 -18.64
N THR A 241 -3.23 -13.40 -18.41
CA THR A 241 -4.34 -14.17 -17.81
C THR A 241 -4.75 -15.35 -18.71
N ILE A 242 -4.75 -15.15 -20.03
CA ILE A 242 -5.00 -16.22 -21.02
C ILE A 242 -3.90 -17.29 -20.95
N ILE A 243 -2.63 -16.90 -20.99
CA ILE A 243 -1.49 -17.83 -20.92
C ILE A 243 -1.53 -18.64 -19.61
N ILE A 244 -1.71 -17.96 -18.48
CA ILE A 244 -1.83 -18.61 -17.16
C ILE A 244 -3.01 -19.58 -17.17
N GLY A 245 -4.13 -19.22 -17.79
CA GLY A 245 -5.28 -20.10 -17.98
C GLY A 245 -4.93 -21.38 -18.75
N MET A 246 -4.26 -21.25 -19.89
CA MET A 246 -3.79 -22.39 -20.70
C MET A 246 -2.83 -23.28 -19.92
N THR A 247 -1.85 -22.70 -19.22
CA THR A 247 -0.93 -23.46 -18.36
C THR A 247 -1.66 -24.18 -17.23
N THR A 248 -2.70 -23.55 -16.68
CA THR A 248 -3.53 -24.17 -15.63
C THR A 248 -4.29 -25.38 -16.17
N ILE A 249 -4.83 -25.32 -17.39
CA ILE A 249 -5.51 -26.45 -18.04
C ILE A 249 -4.53 -27.62 -18.20
N GLU A 250 -3.32 -27.37 -18.71
CA GLU A 250 -2.29 -28.39 -18.90
C GLU A 250 -1.84 -29.03 -17.57
N LYS A 251 -1.59 -28.23 -16.53
CA LYS A 251 -1.00 -28.71 -15.27
C LYS A 251 -2.02 -29.22 -14.25
N ALA A 252 -3.22 -28.64 -14.20
CA ALA A 252 -4.22 -28.96 -13.19
C ALA A 252 -5.27 -29.99 -13.68
N GLN A 253 -5.10 -30.56 -14.88
CA GLN A 253 -6.03 -31.52 -15.49
C GLN A 253 -7.48 -31.03 -15.49
N ILE A 254 -7.68 -29.72 -15.68
CA ILE A 254 -9.02 -29.14 -15.78
C ILE A 254 -9.62 -29.60 -17.10
N VAL A 255 -10.57 -30.52 -17.04
CA VAL A 255 -11.36 -30.89 -18.22
C VAL A 255 -12.35 -29.77 -18.47
N LEU A 256 -12.24 -29.14 -19.64
CA LEU A 256 -13.23 -28.18 -20.14
C LEU A 256 -14.59 -28.88 -20.22
N ARG A 257 -15.53 -28.42 -19.40
CA ARG A 257 -16.90 -28.94 -19.30
C ARG A 257 -17.89 -27.78 -19.40
N PRO A 258 -19.16 -28.03 -19.75
CA PRO A 258 -20.20 -27.02 -19.72
C PRO A 258 -20.23 -26.29 -18.37
N LEU A 259 -20.53 -24.99 -18.41
CA LEU A 259 -20.43 -24.11 -17.25
C LEU A 259 -21.40 -24.57 -16.15
N TYR A 260 -20.86 -25.03 -15.02
CA TYR A 260 -21.63 -25.50 -13.88
C TYR A 260 -21.72 -24.43 -12.80
N ILE A 261 -22.94 -24.08 -12.38
CA ILE A 261 -23.19 -23.09 -11.32
C ILE A 261 -23.42 -23.82 -9.99
N SER A 262 -22.43 -23.78 -9.09
CA SER A 262 -22.57 -24.30 -7.74
C SER A 262 -23.11 -23.23 -6.77
N LYS A 263 -24.41 -23.28 -6.44
CA LYS A 263 -25.05 -22.38 -5.45
C LYS A 263 -24.36 -22.45 -4.08
N ARG A 264 -23.94 -23.65 -3.65
CA ARG A 264 -23.26 -23.85 -2.36
C ARG A 264 -21.91 -23.14 -2.32
N LEU A 265 -21.11 -23.27 -3.39
CA LEU A 265 -19.82 -22.59 -3.50
C LEU A 265 -20.00 -21.07 -3.50
N PHE A 266 -21.00 -20.56 -4.23
CA PHE A 266 -21.30 -19.13 -4.27
C PHE A 266 -21.65 -18.55 -2.88
N VAL A 267 -22.59 -19.18 -2.16
CA VAL A 267 -22.99 -18.74 -0.80
C VAL A 267 -21.82 -18.79 0.17
N LEU A 268 -21.00 -19.84 0.09
CA LEU A 268 -19.82 -19.99 0.92
C LEU A 268 -18.76 -18.92 0.63
N SER A 269 -18.51 -18.65 -0.65
CA SER A 269 -17.59 -17.58 -1.07
C SER A 269 -18.05 -16.23 -0.55
N ILE A 270 -19.34 -15.88 -0.68
CA ILE A 270 -19.88 -14.64 -0.09
C ILE A 270 -19.62 -14.61 1.42
N LYS A 271 -19.92 -15.69 2.14
CA LYS A 271 -19.74 -15.76 3.60
C LYS A 271 -18.28 -15.58 4.03
N LEU A 272 -17.31 -16.04 3.23
CA LEU A 272 -15.88 -15.95 3.55
C LEU A 272 -15.24 -14.63 3.11
N LEU A 273 -15.84 -13.98 2.11
CA LEU A 273 -15.27 -12.80 1.46
C LEU A 273 -15.94 -11.50 1.90
N TRP A 274 -17.21 -11.49 2.34
CA TRP A 274 -17.94 -10.25 2.64
C TRP A 274 -17.21 -9.35 3.66
N ILE A 275 -16.55 -9.93 4.67
CA ILE A 275 -15.77 -9.15 5.64
C ILE A 275 -14.60 -8.43 4.97
N GLN A 276 -13.91 -9.12 4.06
CA GLN A 276 -12.77 -8.57 3.31
C GLN A 276 -13.23 -7.55 2.28
N THR A 277 -14.32 -7.85 1.58
CA THR A 277 -14.97 -6.91 0.65
C THR A 277 -15.36 -5.63 1.38
N ILE A 278 -16.07 -5.72 2.51
CA ILE A 278 -16.45 -4.54 3.29
C ILE A 278 -15.21 -3.78 3.79
N LEU A 279 -14.20 -4.45 4.33
CA LEU A 279 -12.98 -3.78 4.79
C LEU A 279 -12.24 -3.05 3.67
N SER A 280 -12.04 -3.71 2.53
CA SER A 280 -11.33 -3.12 1.39
C SER A 280 -12.16 -2.03 0.72
N SER A 281 -13.48 -2.25 0.56
CA SER A 281 -14.40 -1.23 0.05
C SER A 281 -14.46 -0.04 1.00
N LEU A 282 -14.54 -0.21 2.32
CA LEU A 282 -14.56 0.92 3.27
C LEU A 282 -13.24 1.69 3.31
N LYS A 283 -12.09 1.04 3.07
CA LYS A 283 -10.82 1.77 2.92
C LYS A 283 -10.83 2.70 1.71
N SER A 284 -11.48 2.32 0.61
CA SER A 284 -11.55 3.13 -0.62
C SER A 284 -12.74 4.11 -0.60
N VAL A 285 -13.94 3.61 -0.29
CA VAL A 285 -15.21 4.34 -0.20
C VAL A 285 -15.21 5.30 0.99
N GLY A 286 -14.69 4.90 2.15
CA GLY A 286 -14.58 5.78 3.33
C GLY A 286 -13.62 6.95 3.09
N LYS A 287 -12.50 6.74 2.39
CA LYS A 287 -11.63 7.82 1.94
C LYS A 287 -12.35 8.76 0.97
N MET A 288 -13.11 8.21 0.01
CA MET A 288 -13.90 8.99 -0.94
C MET A 288 -14.96 9.85 -0.22
N PHE A 289 -15.79 9.26 0.66
CA PHE A 289 -16.83 9.97 1.41
C PHE A 289 -16.26 11.00 2.37
N ILE A 290 -15.15 10.70 3.04
CA ILE A 290 -14.49 11.69 3.90
C ILE A 290 -13.93 12.82 3.04
N LEU A 291 -13.30 12.56 1.89
CA LEU A 291 -12.90 13.62 0.97
C LEU A 291 -14.08 14.44 0.48
N LEU A 292 -15.22 13.83 0.22
CA LEU A 292 -16.44 14.51 -0.24
C LEU A 292 -17.07 15.36 0.88
N ILE A 293 -17.11 14.86 2.12
CA ILE A 293 -17.51 15.62 3.31
C ILE A 293 -16.51 16.74 3.59
N THR A 294 -15.23 16.43 3.47
CA THR A 294 -14.15 17.40 3.63
C THR A 294 -14.26 18.45 2.53
N PHE A 295 -14.57 18.09 1.28
CA PHE A 295 -14.81 18.97 0.12
C PHE A 295 -16.00 19.91 0.35
N VAL A 296 -17.12 19.40 0.90
CA VAL A 296 -18.28 20.22 1.29
C VAL A 296 -17.90 21.25 2.38
N VAL A 297 -17.00 20.90 3.30
CA VAL A 297 -16.47 21.84 4.32
C VAL A 297 -15.37 22.76 3.72
N ILE A 298 -14.58 22.26 2.79
CA ILE A 298 -13.40 22.86 2.12
C ILE A 298 -13.79 23.88 1.07
N ASN A 299 -14.94 23.77 0.40
CA ASN A 299 -15.30 24.70 -0.67
C ASN A 299 -15.45 26.15 -0.16
N SER A 300 -15.58 26.35 1.16
CA SER A 300 -15.48 27.67 1.80
C SER A 300 -14.04 28.19 1.98
N ARG A 301 -13.01 27.35 1.80
CA ARG A 301 -11.58 27.64 2.06
C ARG A 301 -10.61 27.28 0.91
N VAL A 302 -11.03 26.54 -0.13
CA VAL A 302 -10.14 25.98 -1.17
C VAL A 302 -10.78 26.01 -2.58
N VAL A 303 -11.49 27.09 -2.91
CA VAL A 303 -11.67 27.46 -4.33
C VAL A 303 -10.45 28.30 -4.70
N GLY A 304 -9.50 27.70 -5.42
CA GLY A 304 -8.23 28.33 -5.78
C GLY A 304 -7.16 27.33 -6.22
N SER A 305 -5.96 27.84 -6.53
CA SER A 305 -4.80 27.05 -6.94
C SER A 305 -4.18 26.29 -5.76
N SER A 306 -3.70 25.08 -6.01
CA SER A 306 -3.01 24.25 -5.01
C SER A 306 -1.48 24.35 -5.15
N LEU A 307 -0.76 24.40 -4.04
CA LEU A 307 0.72 24.42 -4.08
C LEU A 307 1.26 23.11 -4.65
N LEU A 308 1.96 23.19 -5.78
CA LEU A 308 2.39 22.01 -6.53
C LEU A 308 3.48 21.23 -5.82
N ASP A 309 4.40 21.91 -5.11
CA ASP A 309 5.38 21.26 -4.23
C ASP A 309 4.72 20.29 -3.25
N PHE A 310 3.59 20.68 -2.64
CA PHE A 310 2.88 19.83 -1.68
C PHE A 310 2.20 18.65 -2.36
N GLN A 311 1.57 18.85 -3.52
CA GLN A 311 0.97 17.78 -4.32
C GLN A 311 2.04 16.75 -4.75
N SER A 312 3.18 17.22 -5.22
CA SER A 312 4.29 16.36 -5.65
C SER A 312 4.98 15.65 -4.47
N THR A 313 5.07 16.29 -3.30
CA THR A 313 5.57 15.62 -2.08
C THR A 313 4.65 14.47 -1.67
N ARG A 314 3.33 14.59 -1.88
CA ARG A 314 2.37 13.50 -1.60
C ARG A 314 2.59 12.27 -2.50
N ILE A 315 3.06 12.42 -3.74
CA ILE A 315 3.44 11.27 -4.60
C ILE A 315 4.42 10.35 -3.85
N LEU A 316 5.51 10.93 -3.33
CA LEU A 316 6.55 10.21 -2.62
C LEU A 316 6.07 9.63 -1.30
N MET A 317 5.15 10.33 -0.61
CA MET A 317 4.48 9.79 0.57
C MET A 317 3.71 8.51 0.22
N TYR A 318 2.95 8.50 -0.87
CA TYR A 318 2.18 7.32 -1.25
C TYR A 318 3.06 6.19 -1.77
N GLN A 319 4.06 6.49 -2.57
CA GLN A 319 4.99 5.47 -3.06
C GLN A 319 5.81 4.84 -1.95
N SER A 320 6.24 5.61 -0.94
CA SER A 320 6.87 5.04 0.25
C SER A 320 5.90 4.17 1.05
N MET A 321 4.62 4.54 1.16
CA MET A 321 3.61 3.66 1.77
C MET A 321 3.50 2.32 1.04
N ILE A 322 3.46 2.33 -0.29
CA ILE A 322 3.42 1.10 -1.10
C ILE A 322 4.70 0.29 -0.90
N PHE A 323 5.86 0.93 -1.05
CA PHE A 323 7.17 0.27 -1.02
C PHE A 323 7.51 -0.32 0.35
N ILE A 324 7.29 0.43 1.44
CA ILE A 324 7.63 -0.03 2.79
C ILE A 324 6.72 -1.20 3.22
N GLN A 325 5.47 -1.21 2.75
CA GLN A 325 4.50 -2.22 3.18
C GLN A 325 4.48 -3.48 2.29
N MET A 326 5.02 -3.44 1.06
CA MET A 326 4.81 -4.52 0.07
C MET A 326 5.21 -5.92 0.58
N LEU A 327 6.33 -6.05 1.29
CA LEU A 327 6.76 -7.35 1.84
C LEU A 327 5.80 -7.85 2.92
N ASN A 328 5.37 -6.96 3.81
CA ASN A 328 4.47 -7.28 4.91
C ASN A 328 3.04 -7.57 4.44
N LEU A 329 2.62 -6.95 3.34
CA LEU A 329 1.35 -7.26 2.68
C LEU A 329 1.35 -8.69 2.12
N GLY A 330 2.44 -9.11 1.46
CA GLY A 330 2.60 -10.50 1.01
C GLY A 330 2.62 -11.51 2.17
N LEU A 331 3.28 -11.15 3.29
CA LEU A 331 3.26 -11.97 4.51
C LEU A 331 1.85 -12.06 5.14
N SER A 332 1.08 -10.98 5.11
CA SER A 332 -0.32 -10.94 5.53
C SER A 332 -1.21 -11.84 4.66
N ASP A 333 -1.01 -11.83 3.33
CA ASP A 333 -1.75 -12.69 2.40
C ASP A 333 -1.40 -14.18 2.59
N PHE A 334 -0.14 -14.48 2.90
CA PHE A 334 0.28 -15.83 3.29
C PHE A 334 -0.42 -16.30 4.57
N LEU A 335 -0.52 -15.46 5.61
CA LEU A 335 -1.27 -15.81 6.84
C LEU A 335 -2.76 -16.02 6.56
N PHE A 336 -3.34 -15.24 5.64
CA PHE A 336 -4.72 -15.43 5.22
C PHE A 336 -4.90 -16.76 4.47
N TYR A 337 -3.98 -17.11 3.59
CA TYR A 337 -3.94 -18.41 2.92
C TYR A 337 -3.87 -19.56 3.94
N LEU A 338 -3.00 -19.47 4.96
CA LEU A 338 -2.92 -20.46 6.04
C LEU A 338 -4.23 -20.58 6.82
N TYR A 339 -4.87 -19.45 7.15
CA TYR A 339 -6.18 -19.45 7.81
C TYR A 339 -7.23 -20.20 7.01
N GLN A 340 -7.35 -19.90 5.71
CA GLN A 340 -8.30 -20.57 4.83
C GLN A 340 -8.00 -22.07 4.71
N LYS A 341 -6.72 -22.44 4.65
CA LYS A 341 -6.28 -23.84 4.66
C LYS A 341 -6.58 -24.54 6.00
N GLN A 342 -6.54 -23.83 7.12
CA GLN A 342 -6.76 -24.38 8.46
C GLN A 342 -8.24 -24.70 8.74
N GLU A 343 -9.18 -23.85 8.29
CA GLU A 343 -10.61 -24.20 8.31
C GLU A 343 -10.90 -25.48 7.49
N VAL A 344 -9.94 -25.89 6.66
CA VAL A 344 -9.99 -27.07 5.82
C VAL A 344 -9.25 -28.28 6.45
N ARG A 345 -8.03 -28.14 7.02
CA ARG A 345 -7.29 -29.17 7.82
C ARG A 345 -6.18 -28.60 8.75
N ASP A 346 -5.94 -29.28 9.88
CA ASP A 346 -4.71 -29.35 10.72
C ASP A 346 -4.44 -28.26 11.80
N CYS A 347 -4.03 -28.71 13.00
CA CYS A 347 -3.70 -27.90 14.18
C CYS A 347 -2.20 -27.51 14.26
N ARG A 348 -1.33 -28.04 13.40
CA ARG A 348 0.12 -27.79 13.43
C ARG A 348 0.54 -26.34 13.19
N TYR A 349 -0.32 -25.52 12.59
CA TYR A 349 -0.06 -24.11 12.25
C TYR A 349 -0.15 -23.14 13.45
N HIS A 350 -0.36 -23.63 14.68
CA HIS A 350 -0.52 -22.83 15.92
C HIS A 350 0.76 -22.65 16.75
N SER A 351 1.94 -22.95 16.19
CA SER A 351 3.21 -22.84 16.92
C SER A 351 3.52 -21.40 17.34
N ARG A 352 3.83 -21.22 18.63
CA ARG A 352 4.39 -19.98 19.20
C ARG A 352 5.65 -19.53 18.45
N GLN A 353 6.44 -20.49 17.98
CA GLN A 353 7.66 -20.23 17.23
C GLN A 353 7.36 -19.66 15.83
N LEU A 354 6.36 -20.21 15.12
CA LEU A 354 5.94 -19.68 13.81
C LEU A 354 5.51 -18.21 13.93
N PHE A 355 4.74 -17.88 14.98
CA PHE A 355 4.30 -16.52 15.25
C PHE A 355 5.46 -15.57 15.52
N PHE A 356 6.41 -15.98 16.36
CA PHE A 356 7.59 -15.18 16.68
C PHE A 356 8.43 -14.89 15.43
N TRP A 357 8.60 -15.88 14.55
CA TRP A 357 9.35 -15.71 13.30
C TRP A 357 8.66 -14.81 12.28
N VAL A 358 7.35 -14.95 12.10
CA VAL A 358 6.55 -14.06 11.26
C VAL A 358 6.67 -12.61 11.75
N PHE A 359 6.69 -12.39 13.07
CA PHE A 359 6.81 -11.06 13.65
C PHE A 359 8.20 -10.45 13.43
N ILE A 360 9.27 -11.20 13.69
CA ILE A 360 10.65 -10.76 13.43
C ILE A 360 10.85 -10.43 11.95
N LEU A 361 10.38 -11.30 11.06
CA LEU A 361 10.49 -11.07 9.61
C LEU A 361 9.76 -9.80 9.19
N GLY A 362 8.57 -9.53 9.74
CA GLY A 362 7.86 -8.30 9.45
C GLY A 362 8.64 -7.04 9.84
N ILE A 363 9.43 -7.08 10.93
CA ILE A 363 10.25 -5.94 11.41
C ILE A 363 11.41 -5.74 10.47
N LEU A 364 12.12 -6.82 10.18
CA LEU A 364 13.25 -6.79 9.26
C LEU A 364 12.81 -6.29 7.89
N PHE A 365 11.69 -6.77 7.36
CA PHE A 365 11.16 -6.33 6.06
C PHE A 365 10.81 -4.84 6.03
N ALA A 366 10.09 -4.33 7.04
CA ALA A 366 9.75 -2.91 7.11
C ALA A 366 10.99 -2.02 7.25
N LEU A 367 11.97 -2.43 8.07
CA LEU A 367 13.23 -1.70 8.24
C LEU A 367 14.05 -1.67 6.95
N ILE A 368 14.27 -2.83 6.32
CA ILE A 368 15.04 -2.94 5.08
C ILE A 368 14.40 -2.08 3.97
N THR A 369 13.09 -2.19 3.78
CA THR A 369 12.39 -1.41 2.75
C THR A 369 12.37 0.09 3.05
N SER A 370 12.27 0.50 4.31
CA SER A 370 12.40 1.91 4.71
C SER A 370 13.81 2.46 4.46
N VAL A 371 14.86 1.65 4.66
CA VAL A 371 16.23 2.07 4.35
C VAL A 371 16.41 2.21 2.84
N ILE A 372 15.99 1.20 2.07
CA ILE A 372 16.12 1.21 0.60
C ILE A 372 15.38 2.40 0.00
N PHE A 373 14.10 2.62 0.36
CA PHE A 373 13.35 3.75 -0.18
C PHE A 373 13.98 5.09 0.21
N GLY A 374 14.50 5.20 1.43
CA GLY A 374 15.19 6.40 1.92
C GLY A 374 16.36 6.80 1.03
N PHE A 375 17.14 5.82 0.55
CA PHE A 375 18.22 6.06 -0.42
C PHE A 375 17.73 6.49 -1.80
N SER A 376 16.51 6.10 -2.20
CA SER A 376 15.92 6.43 -3.50
C SER A 376 15.22 7.80 -3.56
N VAL A 377 14.90 8.42 -2.40
CA VAL A 377 14.12 9.67 -2.35
C VAL A 377 14.75 10.76 -3.20
N LYS A 378 16.07 10.96 -3.12
CA LYS A 378 16.75 12.06 -3.84
C LYS A 378 16.59 11.91 -5.36
N GLN A 379 16.82 10.72 -5.89
CA GLN A 379 16.70 10.43 -7.32
C GLN A 379 15.25 10.54 -7.79
N LEU A 380 14.30 10.03 -7.00
CA LEU A 380 12.87 10.13 -7.33
C LEU A 380 12.40 11.59 -7.36
N VAL A 381 12.86 12.44 -6.43
CA VAL A 381 12.53 13.87 -6.43
C VAL A 381 13.04 14.56 -7.70
N GLN A 382 14.29 14.28 -8.10
CA GLN A 382 14.86 14.85 -9.33
C GLN A 382 14.06 14.41 -10.57
N LEU A 383 13.64 13.15 -10.61
CA LEU A 383 12.84 12.60 -11.70
C LEU A 383 11.43 13.20 -11.73
N TYR A 384 10.76 13.36 -10.59
CA TYR A 384 9.42 13.95 -10.52
C TYR A 384 9.37 15.47 -10.71
N THR A 385 10.52 16.10 -11.01
CA THR A 385 10.62 17.54 -11.27
C THR A 385 11.24 17.86 -12.62
N SER A 386 11.68 16.86 -13.40
CA SER A 386 12.42 17.11 -14.64
C SER A 386 11.53 17.54 -15.80
N GLU A 387 10.42 16.83 -16.01
CA GLU A 387 9.52 17.06 -17.15
C GLU A 387 8.32 17.92 -16.73
N GLN A 388 8.55 19.22 -16.57
CA GLN A 388 7.52 20.20 -16.26
C GLN A 388 7.60 21.42 -17.19
N SER A 389 6.45 21.87 -17.66
CA SER A 389 6.30 23.05 -18.51
C SER A 389 5.20 23.94 -17.93
N PRO A 390 5.58 25.08 -17.31
CA PRO A 390 4.67 26.07 -16.72
C PRO A 390 3.49 26.48 -17.60
N SER A 391 3.69 26.45 -18.92
CA SER A 391 2.70 26.87 -19.91
C SER A 391 1.40 26.04 -19.90
N TYR A 392 1.41 24.85 -19.29
CA TYR A 392 0.23 23.99 -19.15
C TYR A 392 -0.56 24.24 -17.85
N ILE A 393 -0.10 25.16 -17.00
CA ILE A 393 -0.73 25.49 -15.73
C ILE A 393 -1.49 26.80 -15.83
N PHE A 394 -2.74 26.79 -15.40
CA PHE A 394 -3.59 27.99 -15.35
C PHE A 394 -3.86 28.41 -13.91
N LEU A 395 -3.59 29.68 -13.59
CA LEU A 395 -3.90 30.28 -12.30
C LEU A 395 -5.18 31.13 -12.36
N GLU A 396 -5.76 31.41 -11.19
CA GLU A 396 -6.89 32.33 -11.07
C GLU A 396 -6.53 33.73 -11.58
N LYS A 397 -7.49 34.40 -12.23
CA LYS A 397 -7.32 35.80 -12.67
C LYS A 397 -7.26 36.80 -11.51
N GLN A 398 -7.84 36.44 -10.37
CA GLN A 398 -7.88 37.25 -9.15
C GLN A 398 -7.32 36.42 -8.00
N VAL A 399 -6.63 37.06 -7.06
CA VAL A 399 -6.11 36.38 -5.86
C VAL A 399 -7.30 36.02 -4.96
N PRO A 400 -7.51 34.74 -4.60
CA PRO A 400 -8.50 34.37 -3.60
C PRO A 400 -8.28 35.12 -2.27
N GLU A 401 -9.36 35.64 -1.67
CA GLU A 401 -9.28 36.53 -0.50
C GLU A 401 -8.49 35.92 0.68
N HIS A 402 -8.62 34.60 0.87
CA HIS A 402 -7.93 33.87 1.93
C HIS A 402 -6.41 33.80 1.77
N PHE A 403 -5.87 33.98 0.56
CA PHE A 403 -4.41 33.99 0.33
C PHE A 403 -3.75 35.30 0.74
N TYR A 404 -4.46 36.43 0.74
CA TYR A 404 -3.85 37.72 1.08
C TYR A 404 -3.21 37.71 2.47
N GLN A 405 -3.77 36.98 3.44
CA GLN A 405 -3.19 36.90 4.78
C GLN A 405 -1.82 36.20 4.79
N SER A 406 -1.65 35.12 4.02
CA SER A 406 -0.35 34.44 3.88
C SER A 406 0.64 35.25 3.07
N LEU A 407 0.21 35.84 1.96
CA LEU A 407 1.08 36.61 1.06
C LEU A 407 1.56 37.91 1.72
N ARG A 408 0.69 38.55 2.51
CA ARG A 408 1.02 39.70 3.37
C ARG A 408 2.21 39.38 4.29
N LYS A 409 2.21 38.24 4.97
CA LYS A 409 3.30 37.85 5.89
C LYS A 409 4.62 37.62 5.14
N ILE A 410 4.56 37.04 3.94
CA ILE A 410 5.75 36.85 3.11
C ILE A 410 6.34 38.22 2.72
N LEU A 411 5.49 39.15 2.30
CA LEU A 411 5.91 40.49 1.87
C LEU A 411 6.60 41.28 2.99
N ILE A 412 6.08 41.24 4.22
CA ILE A 412 6.65 41.97 5.36
C ILE A 412 8.02 41.42 5.75
N ASN A 413 8.25 40.12 5.53
CA ASN A 413 9.47 39.43 5.95
C ASN A 413 10.59 39.44 4.90
N ASP A 414 10.33 39.93 3.69
CA ASP A 414 11.30 39.98 2.59
C ASP A 414 11.50 41.42 2.13
N GLU A 415 12.53 42.08 2.67
CA GLU A 415 12.83 43.49 2.40
C GLU A 415 13.11 43.77 0.92
N LYS A 416 13.80 42.84 0.23
CA LYS A 416 14.12 43.00 -1.20
C LYS A 416 12.88 42.91 -2.04
N LEU A 417 12.00 41.97 -1.72
CA LEU A 417 10.72 41.83 -2.39
C LEU A 417 9.83 43.05 -2.17
N LEU A 418 9.79 43.56 -0.95
CA LEU A 418 9.05 44.76 -0.60
C LEU A 418 9.53 45.98 -1.40
N ASP A 419 10.84 46.16 -1.57
CA ASP A 419 11.42 47.25 -2.36
C ASP A 419 11.08 47.14 -3.86
N ILE A 420 11.09 45.91 -4.42
CA ILE A 420 10.68 45.65 -5.81
C ILE A 420 9.20 45.98 -6.02
N ILE A 421 8.34 45.62 -5.08
CA ILE A 421 6.90 45.81 -5.26
C ILE A 421 6.48 47.26 -4.97
N THR A 422 7.06 47.89 -3.95
CA THR A 422 6.80 49.32 -3.66
C THR A 422 7.24 50.22 -4.81
N SER A 423 8.35 49.88 -5.49
CA SER A 423 8.76 50.57 -6.73
C SER A 423 7.84 50.27 -7.93
N HIS A 424 7.35 49.04 -8.08
CA HIS A 424 6.40 48.68 -9.15
C HIS A 424 5.04 49.39 -9.03
N VAL A 425 4.52 49.50 -7.80
CA VAL A 425 3.19 50.08 -7.52
C VAL A 425 3.27 51.57 -7.20
N ASN A 426 4.48 52.12 -7.06
CA ASN A 426 4.76 53.51 -6.72
C ASN A 426 4.10 53.97 -5.40
N ILE A 427 4.25 53.16 -4.34
CA ILE A 427 3.74 53.44 -2.99
C ILE A 427 4.94 53.46 -2.02
N GLY A 428 4.95 54.39 -1.06
CA GLY A 428 6.03 54.49 -0.07
C GLY A 428 6.16 53.24 0.79
N ARG A 429 7.40 52.74 0.98
CA ARG A 429 7.69 51.54 1.78
C ARG A 429 7.10 51.59 3.19
N GLN A 430 7.27 52.71 3.88
CA GLN A 430 6.78 52.89 5.26
C GLN A 430 5.25 52.77 5.33
N GLU A 431 4.54 53.29 4.32
CA GLU A 431 3.08 53.22 4.23
C GLU A 431 2.60 51.78 4.05
N VAL A 432 3.26 51.03 3.16
CA VAL A 432 2.97 49.61 2.93
C VAL A 432 3.23 48.79 4.19
N VAL A 433 4.38 48.97 4.86
CA VAL A 433 4.72 48.21 6.08
C VAL A 433 3.74 48.51 7.20
N ASN A 434 3.38 49.78 7.42
CA ASN A 434 2.46 50.17 8.48
C ASN A 434 1.05 49.61 8.25
N ALA A 435 0.53 49.75 7.04
CA ALA A 435 -0.79 49.22 6.68
C ALA A 435 -0.83 47.68 6.71
N LEU A 436 0.20 47.02 6.17
CA LEU A 436 0.34 45.58 6.22
C LEU A 436 0.79 45.06 7.58
N SER A 437 1.14 45.86 8.57
CA SER A 437 1.39 45.37 9.94
C SER A 437 0.16 45.49 10.84
N SER A 438 -0.87 46.21 10.38
CA SER A 438 -2.12 46.39 11.13
C SER A 438 -2.90 45.09 11.35
N ASN A 439 -3.46 44.92 12.54
CA ASN A 439 -4.38 43.81 12.84
C ASN A 439 -5.80 44.06 12.30
N ASP A 440 -6.12 45.29 11.88
CA ASP A 440 -7.43 45.63 11.33
C ASP A 440 -7.56 45.20 9.87
N LYS A 441 -8.50 44.29 9.59
CA LYS A 441 -8.82 43.80 8.24
C LYS A 441 -9.14 44.92 7.27
N ASN A 442 -9.81 45.97 7.72
CA ASN A 442 -10.20 47.09 6.86
C ASN A 442 -9.01 47.95 6.43
N ILE A 443 -7.86 47.82 7.11
CA ILE A 443 -6.64 48.56 6.80
C ILE A 443 -5.68 47.70 5.96
N TRP A 444 -5.41 46.47 6.39
CA TRP A 444 -4.38 45.66 5.73
C TRP A 444 -4.86 45.03 4.42
N LEU A 445 -6.13 44.64 4.30
CA LEU A 445 -6.63 43.93 3.12
C LEU A 445 -6.64 44.83 1.86
N PRO A 446 -7.13 46.09 1.90
CA PRO A 446 -7.05 46.97 0.74
C PRO A 446 -5.62 47.26 0.30
N MET A 447 -4.69 47.41 1.26
CA MET A 447 -3.26 47.60 0.94
C MET A 447 -2.67 46.33 0.32
N ALA A 448 -2.98 45.15 0.86
CA ALA A 448 -2.53 43.88 0.31
C ALA A 448 -3.03 43.69 -1.14
N GLN A 449 -4.29 44.01 -1.43
CA GLN A 449 -4.83 43.99 -2.78
C GLN A 449 -4.08 44.92 -3.73
N LYS A 450 -3.84 46.18 -3.33
CA LYS A 450 -3.08 47.15 -4.14
C LYS A 450 -1.68 46.68 -4.50
N VAL A 451 -1.01 46.01 -3.57
CA VAL A 451 0.41 45.64 -3.68
C VAL A 451 0.58 44.26 -4.35
N ILE A 452 -0.31 43.31 -4.08
CA ILE A 452 -0.18 41.91 -4.50
C ILE A 452 -0.85 41.63 -5.85
N ASP A 453 -2.01 42.24 -6.14
CA ASP A 453 -2.74 41.98 -7.39
C ASP A 453 -1.96 42.33 -8.66
N PRO A 454 -1.22 43.46 -8.74
CA PRO A 454 -0.42 43.77 -9.92
C PRO A 454 0.65 42.70 -10.17
N ILE A 455 1.31 42.23 -9.12
CA ILE A 455 2.36 41.21 -9.21
C ILE A 455 1.79 39.85 -9.56
N TRP A 456 0.62 39.50 -9.01
CA TRP A 456 -0.10 38.28 -9.37
C TRP A 456 -0.45 38.26 -10.87
N LYS A 457 -0.98 39.38 -11.39
CA LYS A 457 -1.36 39.52 -12.81
C LYS A 457 -0.18 39.49 -13.77
N LEU A 458 1.02 39.86 -13.33
CA LEU A 458 2.23 39.74 -14.15
C LEU A 458 2.56 38.28 -14.47
N GLY A 459 2.24 37.33 -13.58
CA GLY A 459 2.55 35.92 -13.78
C GLY A 459 4.01 35.72 -14.18
N ASP A 460 4.23 35.02 -15.29
CA ASP A 460 5.55 34.69 -15.84
C ASP A 460 6.32 35.92 -16.36
N LYS A 461 5.63 37.01 -16.73
CA LYS A 461 6.28 38.26 -17.16
C LYS A 461 7.12 38.88 -16.04
N PHE A 462 6.80 38.57 -14.78
CA PHE A 462 7.56 39.03 -13.64
C PHE A 462 9.02 38.57 -13.71
N GLU A 463 9.27 37.33 -14.12
CA GLU A 463 10.64 36.81 -14.27
C GLU A 463 11.39 37.52 -15.39
N THR A 464 10.73 37.83 -16.50
CA THR A 464 11.34 38.61 -17.58
C THR A 464 11.71 40.03 -17.15
N ILE A 465 10.86 40.69 -16.36
CA ILE A 465 11.05 42.09 -15.95
C ILE A 465 12.09 42.21 -14.82
N TYR A 466 12.02 41.32 -13.82
CA TYR A 466 12.79 41.44 -12.59
C TYR A 466 13.92 40.41 -12.46
N GLN A 467 14.10 39.52 -13.44
CA GLN A 467 15.09 38.43 -13.42
C GLN A 467 14.97 37.56 -12.15
N MET A 468 13.75 37.44 -11.63
CA MET A 468 13.42 36.73 -10.40
C MET A 468 12.09 36.02 -10.58
N LYS A 469 11.96 34.77 -10.11
CA LYS A 469 10.69 34.04 -10.12
C LYS A 469 9.63 34.81 -9.35
N ASN A 470 8.41 34.82 -9.88
CA ASN A 470 7.28 35.50 -9.23
C ASN A 470 7.03 34.90 -7.83
N PRO A 471 7.26 35.66 -6.75
CA PRO A 471 7.25 35.12 -5.39
C PRO A 471 5.86 34.69 -4.92
N PHE A 472 4.81 35.18 -5.57
CA PHE A 472 3.42 34.84 -5.23
C PHE A 472 2.86 33.70 -6.07
N THR A 473 3.28 33.54 -7.32
CA THR A 473 2.70 32.55 -8.24
C THR A 473 3.59 31.35 -8.51
N HIS A 474 4.93 31.46 -8.40
CA HIS A 474 5.85 30.39 -8.83
C HIS A 474 5.56 29.04 -8.16
N ARG A 475 5.15 29.01 -6.89
CA ARG A 475 4.87 27.76 -6.14
C ARG A 475 3.59 27.04 -6.58
N PHE A 476 2.78 27.70 -7.39
CA PHE A 476 1.55 27.16 -7.96
C PHE A 476 1.73 26.70 -9.41
N VAL A 477 2.89 26.96 -10.01
CA VAL A 477 3.21 26.69 -11.42
C VAL A 477 4.42 25.76 -11.55
N ASP A 478 5.44 25.98 -10.72
CA ASP A 478 6.66 25.19 -10.69
C ASP A 478 6.67 24.22 -9.51
N ILE A 479 7.34 23.09 -9.73
CA ILE A 479 7.66 22.09 -8.72
C ILE A 479 9.16 22.16 -8.43
N SER A 480 9.51 22.49 -7.18
CA SER A 480 10.87 22.63 -6.71
C SER A 480 11.38 21.37 -6.02
N ALA A 481 12.43 20.77 -6.59
CA ALA A 481 13.11 19.61 -6.02
C ALA A 481 13.64 19.88 -4.59
N SER A 482 14.18 21.07 -4.33
CA SER A 482 14.73 21.43 -3.02
C SER A 482 13.63 21.53 -1.95
N ASN A 483 12.47 22.09 -2.33
CA ASN A 483 11.31 22.20 -1.43
C ASN A 483 10.75 20.82 -1.11
N ILE A 484 10.53 19.97 -2.11
CA ILE A 484 10.04 18.60 -1.90
C ILE A 484 10.98 17.81 -0.99
N TYR A 485 12.29 17.86 -1.27
CA TYR A 485 13.28 17.16 -0.47
C TYR A 485 13.29 17.65 1.00
N SER A 486 13.18 18.96 1.20
CA SER A 486 13.09 19.57 2.53
C SER A 486 11.84 19.09 3.30
N TYR A 487 10.67 19.08 2.64
CA TYR A 487 9.41 18.66 3.26
C TYR A 487 9.38 17.18 3.65
N LEU A 488 10.11 16.32 2.95
CA LEU A 488 10.21 14.90 3.26
C LEU A 488 11.29 14.57 4.30
N ILE A 489 12.53 15.04 4.08
CA ILE A 489 13.70 14.61 4.84
C ILE A 489 14.01 15.57 5.98
N LYS A 490 14.13 16.88 5.70
CA LYS A 490 14.54 17.86 6.73
C LYS A 490 13.49 18.02 7.83
N ASN A 491 12.21 17.89 7.49
CA ASN A 491 11.11 18.00 8.45
C ASN A 491 10.77 16.70 9.17
N ASN A 492 11.62 15.65 9.09
CA ASN A 492 11.40 14.33 9.70
C ASN A 492 10.10 13.61 9.26
N ALA A 493 9.40 14.11 8.25
CA ALA A 493 8.13 13.54 7.80
C ALA A 493 8.30 12.10 7.27
N TYR A 494 9.44 11.81 6.65
CA TYR A 494 9.80 10.46 6.20
C TYR A 494 9.97 9.45 7.34
N ILE A 495 10.56 9.87 8.47
CA ILE A 495 10.78 9.00 9.64
C ILE A 495 9.42 8.60 10.23
N LEU A 496 8.54 9.58 10.45
CA LEU A 496 7.18 9.33 10.95
C LEU A 496 6.39 8.44 10.01
N LEU A 497 6.54 8.64 8.71
CA LEU A 497 5.90 7.80 7.70
C LEU A 497 6.42 6.36 7.72
N SER A 498 7.73 6.18 7.92
CA SER A 498 8.34 4.85 8.05
C SER A 498 7.79 4.11 9.28
N PHE A 499 7.66 4.80 10.42
CA PHE A 499 7.00 4.24 11.60
C PHE A 499 5.51 3.93 11.36
N PHE A 500 4.79 4.81 10.68
CA PHE A 500 3.41 4.57 10.29
C PHE A 500 3.27 3.27 9.48
N CYS A 501 4.03 3.14 8.40
CA CYS A 501 4.00 1.99 7.51
C CYS A 501 4.36 0.68 8.23
N THR A 502 5.36 0.77 9.10
CA THR A 502 5.81 -0.33 9.96
C THR A 502 4.68 -0.78 10.89
N PHE A 503 4.13 0.11 11.72
CA PHE A 503 3.10 -0.23 12.71
C PHE A 503 1.77 -0.64 12.06
N PHE A 504 1.38 -0.01 10.96
CA PHE A 504 0.16 -0.35 10.23
C PHE A 504 0.24 -1.75 9.62
N SER A 505 1.35 -2.06 8.93
CA SER A 505 1.55 -3.39 8.34
C SER A 505 1.63 -4.49 9.40
N PHE A 506 2.24 -4.20 10.56
CA PHE A 506 2.19 -5.11 11.72
C PHE A 506 0.79 -5.40 12.20
N SER A 507 -0.02 -4.36 12.36
CA SER A 507 -1.39 -4.54 12.80
C SER A 507 -2.19 -5.45 11.86
N SER A 508 -1.91 -5.37 10.55
CA SER A 508 -2.51 -6.30 9.58
C SER A 508 -2.08 -7.75 9.85
N ILE A 509 -0.78 -8.01 9.99
CA ILE A 509 -0.22 -9.34 10.32
C ILE A 509 -0.84 -9.88 11.62
N LEU A 510 -0.88 -9.05 12.66
CA LEU A 510 -1.47 -9.37 13.96
C LEU A 510 -2.95 -9.70 13.83
N SER A 511 -3.73 -8.90 13.11
CA SER A 511 -5.15 -9.14 12.89
C SER A 511 -5.42 -10.45 12.13
N ARG A 512 -4.61 -10.78 11.12
CA ARG A 512 -4.68 -12.07 10.41
C ARG A 512 -4.38 -13.24 11.34
N TYR A 513 -3.36 -13.09 12.18
CA TYR A 513 -3.00 -14.11 13.17
C TYR A 513 -4.08 -14.32 14.24
N VAL A 514 -4.78 -13.28 14.66
CA VAL A 514 -5.98 -13.43 15.53
C VAL A 514 -7.00 -14.36 14.89
N GLY A 515 -7.27 -14.18 13.59
CA GLY A 515 -8.19 -15.04 12.84
C GLY A 515 -7.75 -16.51 12.89
N LEU A 516 -6.46 -16.76 12.66
CA LEU A 516 -5.82 -18.07 12.77
C LEU A 516 -6.10 -18.72 14.14
N ILE A 517 -5.69 -18.08 15.24
CA ILE A 517 -5.87 -18.64 16.60
C ILE A 517 -7.35 -18.84 16.94
N ALA A 518 -8.18 -17.84 16.62
CA ALA A 518 -9.59 -17.86 16.99
C ALA A 518 -10.42 -18.85 16.16
N ARG A 519 -9.88 -19.37 15.05
CA ARG A 519 -10.59 -20.19 14.05
C ARG A 519 -11.90 -19.57 13.57
N ARG A 520 -11.95 -18.23 13.58
CA ARG A 520 -13.14 -17.46 13.24
C ARG A 520 -12.72 -16.08 12.79
N GLN A 521 -13.13 -15.68 11.59
CA GLN A 521 -13.15 -14.27 11.22
C GLN A 521 -14.17 -13.55 12.09
N ARG A 522 -13.68 -12.69 12.98
CA ARG A 522 -14.56 -11.79 13.74
C ARG A 522 -14.88 -10.57 12.89
N PRO A 523 -16.13 -10.09 12.92
CA PRO A 523 -16.48 -8.90 12.18
C PRO A 523 -15.63 -7.72 12.70
N PRO A 524 -15.05 -6.92 11.81
CA PRO A 524 -14.04 -5.93 12.14
C PRO A 524 -14.66 -4.56 12.47
N TYR A 525 -15.89 -4.52 13.01
CA TYR A 525 -16.63 -3.26 13.24
C TYR A 525 -15.80 -2.22 14.00
N VAL A 526 -15.11 -2.62 15.06
CA VAL A 526 -14.24 -1.71 15.83
C VAL A 526 -13.05 -1.20 15.00
N MET A 527 -12.46 -2.04 14.17
CA MET A 527 -11.35 -1.64 13.29
C MET A 527 -11.84 -0.68 12.18
N ILE A 528 -13.06 -0.89 11.67
CA ILE A 528 -13.71 0.01 10.72
C ILE A 528 -13.89 1.40 11.34
N VAL A 529 -14.46 1.47 12.55
CA VAL A 529 -14.67 2.74 13.26
C VAL A 529 -13.33 3.45 13.52
N ILE A 530 -12.32 2.72 14.01
CA ILE A 530 -10.98 3.26 14.23
C ILE A 530 -10.41 3.83 12.93
N GLN A 531 -10.51 3.10 11.81
CA GLN A 531 -10.00 3.58 10.52
C GLN A 531 -10.74 4.83 10.03
N LEU A 532 -12.05 4.91 10.16
CA LEU A 532 -12.83 6.10 9.77
C LEU A 532 -12.45 7.33 10.60
N VAL A 533 -12.36 7.18 11.93
CA VAL A 533 -11.94 8.25 12.84
C VAL A 533 -10.53 8.71 12.52
N MET A 534 -9.62 7.77 12.22
CA MET A 534 -8.24 8.11 11.87
C MET A 534 -8.11 8.85 10.54
N VAL A 535 -8.88 8.44 9.53
CA VAL A 535 -8.88 9.14 8.23
C VAL A 535 -9.43 10.55 8.44
N ALA A 536 -10.53 10.71 9.19
CA ALA A 536 -11.06 12.03 9.53
C ALA A 536 -10.06 12.89 10.32
N PHE A 537 -9.35 12.32 11.31
CA PHE A 537 -8.33 13.02 12.08
C PHE A 537 -7.13 13.44 11.22
N THR A 538 -6.61 12.52 10.39
CA THR A 538 -5.48 12.79 9.49
C THR A 538 -5.83 13.88 8.49
N SER A 539 -6.99 13.77 7.85
CA SER A 539 -7.46 14.78 6.90
C SER A 539 -7.70 16.12 7.58
N GLY A 540 -8.43 16.14 8.70
CA GLY A 540 -8.73 17.37 9.45
C GLY A 540 -7.46 18.09 9.92
N PHE A 541 -6.52 17.36 10.52
CA PHE A 541 -5.25 17.92 10.99
C PHE A 541 -4.36 18.36 9.83
N GLY A 542 -4.20 17.50 8.81
CA GLY A 542 -3.41 17.77 7.61
C GLY A 542 -3.85 19.06 6.90
N LEU A 543 -5.15 19.26 6.76
CA LEU A 543 -5.71 20.43 6.07
C LEU A 543 -5.58 21.73 6.88
N THR A 544 -5.71 21.64 8.20
CA THR A 544 -5.71 22.82 9.07
C THR A 544 -4.30 23.31 9.41
N HIS A 545 -3.32 22.40 9.48
CA HIS A 545 -1.98 22.72 9.97
C HIS A 545 -0.87 22.61 8.91
N GLN A 546 -1.17 22.21 7.66
CA GLN A 546 -0.12 22.09 6.61
C GLN A 546 0.59 23.41 6.27
N SER A 547 0.00 24.55 6.61
CA SER A 547 0.61 25.89 6.47
C SER A 547 1.24 26.43 7.77
N ASP A 548 1.13 25.69 8.88
CA ASP A 548 1.70 26.06 10.17
C ASP A 548 3.23 25.84 10.14
N PRO A 549 4.05 26.79 10.64
CA PRO A 549 5.50 26.61 10.77
C PRO A 549 5.93 25.33 11.49
N HIS A 550 5.15 24.87 12.48
CA HIS A 550 5.48 23.66 13.28
C HIS A 550 5.12 22.35 12.57
N PHE A 551 4.15 22.37 11.66
CA PHE A 551 3.64 21.18 10.96
C PHE A 551 3.68 21.34 9.44
N ILE A 552 4.65 22.11 8.93
CA ILE A 552 4.66 22.53 7.54
C ILE A 552 4.68 21.33 6.55
N GLY A 553 3.80 21.41 5.55
CA GLY A 553 3.73 20.46 4.46
C GLY A 553 3.37 19.04 4.91
N LEU A 554 4.23 18.07 4.56
CA LEU A 554 3.95 16.65 4.80
C LEU A 554 3.96 16.28 6.29
N MET A 555 4.56 17.10 7.15
CA MET A 555 4.58 16.86 8.59
C MET A 555 3.16 16.84 9.19
N ALA A 556 2.28 17.76 8.75
CA ALA A 556 0.87 17.78 9.13
C ALA A 556 0.10 16.50 8.72
N TRP A 557 0.61 15.72 7.76
CA TRP A 557 -0.02 14.48 7.32
C TRP A 557 0.63 13.26 7.97
N SER A 558 1.96 13.20 8.01
CA SER A 558 2.71 12.08 8.58
C SER A 558 2.57 11.97 10.09
N PHE A 559 2.47 13.08 10.81
CA PHE A 559 2.32 13.08 12.27
C PHE A 559 1.01 12.44 12.75
N PRO A 560 -0.18 12.86 12.29
CA PRO A 560 -1.43 12.21 12.68
C PRO A 560 -1.49 10.75 12.22
N LEU A 561 -0.92 10.41 11.05
CA LEU A 561 -0.80 9.03 10.60
C LEU A 561 0.00 8.18 11.59
N PHE A 562 1.17 8.66 12.02
CA PHE A 562 2.01 7.99 13.00
C PHE A 562 1.30 7.77 14.34
N ILE A 563 0.66 8.80 14.89
CA ILE A 563 -0.14 8.67 16.12
C ILE A 563 -1.20 7.58 15.94
N SER A 564 -1.88 7.63 14.81
CA SER A 564 -2.98 6.73 14.53
C SER A 564 -2.52 5.26 14.37
N SER A 565 -1.34 5.02 13.83
CA SER A 565 -0.79 3.65 13.74
C SER A 565 -0.40 3.07 15.09
N ILE A 566 0.03 3.91 16.05
CA ILE A 566 0.28 3.48 17.44
C ILE A 566 -1.02 2.95 18.06
N PHE A 567 -2.14 3.67 17.92
CA PHE A 567 -3.43 3.23 18.43
C PHE A 567 -3.90 1.92 17.79
N ILE A 568 -3.78 1.80 16.46
CA ILE A 568 -4.09 0.57 15.73
C ILE A 568 -3.25 -0.61 16.24
N LEU A 569 -1.95 -0.40 16.40
CA LEU A 569 -1.03 -1.44 16.85
C LEU A 569 -1.34 -1.85 18.30
N GLY A 570 -1.59 -0.89 19.19
CA GLY A 570 -1.98 -1.13 20.58
C GLY A 570 -3.27 -1.94 20.68
N TYR A 571 -4.30 -1.57 19.91
CA TYR A 571 -5.56 -2.32 19.85
C TYR A 571 -5.37 -3.75 19.33
N SER A 572 -4.64 -3.93 18.23
CA SER A 572 -4.36 -5.26 17.67
C SER A 572 -3.57 -6.14 18.63
N THR A 573 -2.60 -5.57 19.34
CA THR A 573 -1.80 -6.25 20.36
C THR A 573 -2.67 -6.68 21.56
N TYR A 574 -3.49 -5.77 22.08
CA TYR A 574 -4.46 -6.09 23.15
C TYR A 574 -5.40 -7.23 22.75
N LYS A 575 -5.93 -7.19 21.52
CA LYS A 575 -6.85 -8.21 20.99
C LYS A 575 -6.19 -9.59 20.91
N ILE A 576 -4.94 -9.65 20.43
CA ILE A 576 -4.14 -10.89 20.41
C ILE A 576 -3.95 -11.40 21.83
N LEU A 577 -3.43 -10.56 22.74
CA LEU A 577 -3.15 -10.96 24.12
C LEU A 577 -4.39 -11.58 24.78
N ARG A 578 -5.57 -10.97 24.61
CA ARG A 578 -6.83 -11.49 25.16
C ARG A 578 -7.21 -12.85 24.55
N ILE A 579 -7.16 -12.98 23.23
CA ILE A 579 -7.57 -14.21 22.53
C ILE A 579 -6.57 -15.34 22.77
N TYR A 580 -5.29 -15.01 22.77
CA TYR A 580 -4.21 -15.95 23.04
C TYR A 580 -4.24 -16.47 24.47
N ARG A 581 -4.48 -15.60 25.48
CA ARG A 581 -4.73 -16.04 26.87
C ARG A 581 -5.91 -17.02 26.97
N LYS A 582 -7.01 -16.75 26.24
CA LYS A 582 -8.16 -17.67 26.19
C LYS A 582 -7.82 -19.00 25.50
N TYR A 583 -7.06 -18.94 24.42
CA TYR A 583 -6.60 -20.13 23.70
C TYR A 583 -5.74 -21.03 24.60
N LEU A 584 -4.77 -20.46 25.32
CA LEU A 584 -3.90 -21.18 26.26
C LEU A 584 -4.65 -21.83 27.42
N LYS A 585 -5.73 -21.21 27.92
CA LYS A 585 -6.59 -21.83 28.94
C LYS A 585 -7.32 -23.08 28.42
N ASN A 586 -7.69 -23.08 27.14
CA ASN A 586 -8.50 -24.15 26.56
C ASN A 586 -7.69 -25.27 25.89
N HIS A 587 -6.41 -25.03 25.59
CA HIS A 587 -5.54 -26.00 24.91
C HIS A 587 -4.24 -26.17 25.70
N LYS A 588 -4.03 -27.35 26.31
CA LYS A 588 -2.71 -27.72 26.88
C LYS A 588 -1.71 -27.87 25.74
N TYR A 589 -0.94 -26.82 25.50
CA TYR A 589 0.07 -26.78 24.44
C TYR A 589 1.33 -27.53 24.92
N ASN A 590 1.65 -28.67 24.30
CA ASN A 590 2.93 -29.38 24.51
C ASN A 590 3.85 -29.07 23.33
N ASP A 591 4.82 -28.16 23.52
CA ASP A 591 5.84 -27.84 22.51
C ASP A 591 6.65 -29.08 22.09
N GLU A 592 6.73 -30.11 22.94
CA GLU A 592 7.47 -31.35 22.68
C GLU A 592 6.78 -32.35 21.75
N LYS A 593 5.44 -32.31 21.61
CA LYS A 593 4.71 -33.28 20.75
C LYS A 593 4.65 -32.86 19.28
N LEU A 594 5.08 -31.65 18.94
CA LEU A 594 5.10 -31.13 17.57
C LEU A 594 6.42 -31.37 16.83
N SER A 595 7.48 -31.78 17.53
CA SER A 595 8.80 -32.07 16.94
C SER A 595 8.98 -33.53 16.49
N ILE A 596 8.04 -34.41 16.82
CA ILE A 596 8.10 -35.82 16.45
C ILE A 596 6.82 -36.19 15.71
N MET A 597 6.88 -36.21 14.38
CA MET A 597 5.98 -37.05 13.61
C MET A 597 6.13 -38.46 14.17
N PRO A 598 5.07 -39.12 14.69
CA PRO A 598 5.22 -40.49 15.17
C PRO A 598 5.76 -41.32 14.00
N LYS A 599 6.91 -42.00 14.17
CA LYS A 599 7.64 -42.75 13.13
C LYS A 599 6.71 -43.54 12.19
N LYS A 600 5.62 -44.09 12.72
CA LYS A 600 4.58 -44.82 11.97
C LYS A 600 3.90 -44.03 10.83
N GLN A 601 3.71 -42.71 10.94
CA GLN A 601 3.09 -41.90 9.87
C GLN A 601 4.10 -41.50 8.78
N LEU A 602 5.39 -41.36 9.12
CA LEU A 602 6.44 -41.12 8.13
C LEU A 602 6.71 -42.39 7.31
N GLU A 603 6.74 -43.57 7.96
CA GLU A 603 6.88 -44.87 7.30
C GLU A 603 5.70 -45.20 6.38
N GLN A 604 4.47 -44.83 6.75
CA GLN A 604 3.29 -44.98 5.87
C GLN A 604 3.32 -44.00 4.69
N GLN A 605 3.80 -42.76 4.86
CA GLN A 605 3.94 -41.82 3.73
C GLN A 605 5.09 -42.16 2.80
N ILE A 606 6.13 -42.84 3.27
CA ILE A 606 7.23 -43.34 2.44
C ILE A 606 6.79 -44.58 1.66
N LYS A 607 6.03 -45.50 2.27
CA LYS A 607 5.47 -46.67 1.56
C LYS A 607 4.45 -46.31 0.47
N VAL A 608 3.68 -45.23 0.65
CA VAL A 608 2.72 -44.75 -0.37
C VAL A 608 3.40 -43.93 -1.48
N ARG A 609 4.69 -43.58 -1.35
CA ARG A 609 5.47 -42.92 -2.41
C ARG A 609 6.39 -43.87 -3.19
N GLN A 610 6.46 -45.14 -2.79
CA GLN A 610 7.25 -46.18 -3.46
C GLN A 610 6.38 -47.19 -4.23
N ASN A 611 5.05 -47.06 -4.15
CA ASN A 611 4.07 -47.66 -5.05
C ASN A 611 3.34 -46.53 -5.79
#